data_AF-A0A978T1V3-F1
#
_entry.id   AF-A0A978T1V3-F1
#
_cell.length_a   1.000
_cell.length_b   1.000
_cell.length_c   1.000
_cell.angle_alpha   90.00
_cell.angle_beta   90.00
_cell.angle_gamma   90.00
#
_symmetry.space_group_name_H-M   'P 1'
#
loop_
_entity.id
_entity.type
_entity.pdbx_description
1 polymer ?
#
loop_
_entity_poly.entity_id
_entity_poly.type
_entity_poly.pdbx_seq_one_letter_code
_entity_poly.pdbx_strand_id
1 'polypeptide(L)'
;MSENNNNQEKKTTATTESPVTATNNPASPNPTPAASGSVLMYAGGEKSTLLPSNRPISPCSLQIVKTYSSVGSIRPVVKSGLKIKNMITVSGNRPIVASGLKISQEYKIMGNRPVASNQIDDPVLLMGYLD
;
A
#
# COMPACT_ATOMS: atom_id res chain seq x y z
N MET A 1 9.96 58.59 25.17
CA MET A 1 8.68 57.90 25.45
C MET A 1 8.90 56.40 25.35
N SER A 2 8.07 55.66 26.07
CA SER A 2 8.14 54.24 26.45
C SER A 2 8.55 53.19 25.40
N GLU A 3 9.11 52.08 25.90
CA GLU A 3 9.46 50.85 25.19
C GLU A 3 8.31 49.82 25.20
N ASN A 4 8.39 48.81 24.32
CA ASN A 4 7.96 47.41 24.57
C ASN A 4 8.63 46.53 23.49
N ASN A 5 9.52 45.56 23.80
CA ASN A 5 9.35 44.31 24.56
C ASN A 5 8.39 43.32 23.86
N ASN A 6 8.70 42.04 23.61
CA ASN A 6 9.90 41.21 23.85
C ASN A 6 10.00 40.17 22.68
N ASN A 7 11.16 39.68 22.21
CA ASN A 7 12.19 38.81 22.84
C ASN A 7 11.64 37.48 23.43
N GLN A 8 12.29 36.31 23.37
CA GLN A 8 13.49 35.79 22.68
C GLN A 8 13.40 34.23 22.68
N GLU A 9 14.39 33.52 22.13
CA GLU A 9 14.40 32.04 22.01
C GLU A 9 14.82 31.25 23.29
N LYS A 10 14.77 29.89 23.21
CA LYS A 10 15.91 28.95 23.50
C LYS A 10 15.84 27.95 24.69
N LYS A 11 15.35 26.72 24.39
CA LYS A 11 15.98 25.37 24.57
C LYS A 11 17.02 25.12 25.71
N THR A 12 16.81 24.08 26.57
CA THR A 12 17.72 22.89 26.86
C THR A 12 17.58 22.23 28.28
N THR A 13 17.05 21.00 28.33
CA THR A 13 17.44 19.74 29.08
C THR A 13 17.89 19.65 30.57
N ALA A 14 17.46 18.54 31.22
CA ALA A 14 18.00 17.79 32.40
C ALA A 14 17.41 18.06 33.83
N THR A 15 17.46 17.17 34.85
CA THR A 15 17.19 15.70 35.01
C THR A 15 17.64 15.21 36.42
N THR A 16 17.07 14.23 37.14
CA THR A 16 15.73 13.57 37.25
C THR A 16 15.74 12.67 38.52
N GLU A 17 14.67 12.61 39.34
CA GLU A 17 14.46 11.58 40.39
C GLU A 17 13.08 10.86 40.26
N SER A 18 12.83 9.81 41.05
CA SER A 18 11.81 8.74 40.85
C SER A 18 11.52 8.01 42.19
N PRO A 19 10.54 7.07 42.37
CA PRO A 19 9.97 6.12 41.38
C PRO A 19 8.45 5.76 41.60
N VAL A 20 8.10 4.48 41.38
CA VAL A 20 6.83 3.74 41.63
C VAL A 20 5.80 3.78 40.48
N THR A 21 5.43 2.68 39.81
CA THR A 21 6.03 1.31 39.75
C THR A 21 5.75 0.72 38.36
N ALA A 22 6.70 -0.04 37.82
CA ALA A 22 6.49 -0.80 36.59
C ALA A 22 5.88 -2.18 36.89
N THR A 23 4.72 -2.49 36.31
CA THR A 23 4.16 -3.85 36.28
C THR A 23 3.79 -4.25 34.86
N ASN A 24 4.80 -4.78 34.17
CA ASN A 24 4.76 -5.93 33.26
C ASN A 24 3.54 -6.07 32.33
N ASN A 25 3.80 -5.92 31.02
CA ASN A 25 2.92 -6.43 29.97
C ASN A 25 2.54 -7.90 30.24
N PRO A 26 1.26 -8.27 30.38
CA PRO A 26 0.84 -9.59 29.90
C PRO A 26 1.09 -9.59 28.39
N ALA A 27 1.75 -10.63 27.87
CA ALA A 27 1.99 -10.74 26.44
C ALA A 27 0.66 -10.91 25.70
N SER A 28 0.15 -9.82 25.10
CA SER A 28 -0.99 -9.90 24.19
C SER A 28 -0.64 -10.91 23.10
N PRO A 29 -1.41 -12.00 22.92
CA PRO A 29 -1.05 -13.05 22.00
C PRO A 29 -0.98 -12.46 20.60
N ASN A 30 0.23 -12.51 20.02
CA ASN A 30 0.48 -12.16 18.63
C ASN A 30 -0.59 -12.84 17.77
N PRO A 31 -1.39 -12.11 16.97
CA PRO A 31 -2.41 -12.72 16.12
C PRO A 31 -1.70 -13.49 14.99
N THR A 32 -1.34 -14.74 15.29
CA THR A 32 -0.88 -15.74 14.34
C THR A 32 -1.76 -15.64 13.10
N PRO A 33 -1.20 -15.46 11.89
CA PRO A 33 -2.01 -15.27 10.69
C PRO A 33 -2.85 -16.53 10.48
N ALA A 34 -4.12 -16.45 10.87
CA ALA A 34 -5.01 -17.58 10.89
C ALA A 34 -5.12 -18.12 9.47
N ALA A 35 -4.63 -19.36 9.26
CA ALA A 35 -4.63 -20.03 7.97
C ALA A 35 -6.04 -20.49 7.52
N SER A 36 -7.08 -19.75 7.92
CA SER A 36 -8.43 -19.80 7.37
C SER A 36 -8.50 -19.10 6.01
N GLY A 37 -7.54 -19.41 5.13
CA GLY A 37 -7.72 -19.24 3.69
C GLY A 37 -8.78 -20.25 3.27
N SER A 38 -10.05 -19.84 3.32
CA SER A 38 -11.19 -20.70 3.05
C SER A 38 -11.21 -21.09 1.58
N VAL A 39 -10.52 -22.18 1.24
CA VAL A 39 -10.63 -22.84 -0.05
C VAL A 39 -12.09 -23.20 -0.23
N LEU A 40 -12.75 -22.55 -1.20
CA LEU A 40 -14.13 -22.83 -1.58
C LEU A 40 -14.17 -24.17 -2.32
N MET A 41 -14.01 -25.26 -1.56
CA MET A 41 -14.36 -26.60 -2.01
C MET A 41 -15.81 -26.58 -2.46
N TYR A 42 -16.07 -26.98 -3.70
CA TYR A 42 -17.41 -26.93 -4.28
C TYR A 42 -18.30 -27.98 -3.60
N ALA A 43 -19.06 -27.55 -2.61
CA ALA A 43 -19.99 -28.40 -1.85
C ALA A 43 -21.24 -28.72 -2.69
N GLY A 44 -21.13 -29.71 -3.58
CA GLY A 44 -22.27 -30.09 -4.42
C GLY A 44 -22.03 -31.25 -5.39
N GLY A 45 -21.79 -32.44 -4.83
CA GLY A 45 -21.94 -33.77 -5.48
C GLY A 45 -20.97 -34.06 -6.64
N GLU A 46 -19.94 -34.87 -6.36
CA GLU A 46 -19.10 -35.62 -7.33
C GLU A 46 -18.82 -34.93 -8.67
N LYS A 47 -18.38 -33.67 -8.62
CA LYS A 47 -18.09 -32.89 -9.82
C LYS A 47 -16.66 -33.07 -10.29
N SER A 48 -16.54 -33.50 -11.54
CA SER A 48 -15.32 -33.48 -12.33
C SER A 48 -14.58 -32.15 -12.16
N THR A 49 -13.25 -32.21 -12.02
CA THR A 49 -12.35 -31.04 -11.96
C THR A 49 -12.16 -30.37 -13.32
N LEU A 50 -13.07 -30.61 -14.26
CA LEU A 50 -13.03 -30.20 -15.66
C LEU A 50 -14.38 -29.61 -16.05
N LEU A 51 -14.37 -28.56 -16.87
CA LEU A 51 -15.58 -28.10 -17.55
C LEU A 51 -16.00 -29.11 -18.65
N PRO A 52 -17.25 -29.04 -19.17
CA PRO A 52 -17.71 -29.89 -20.26
C PRO A 52 -16.70 -29.99 -21.42
N SER A 53 -16.64 -31.19 -22.03
CA SER A 53 -15.58 -31.60 -22.95
C SER A 53 -14.18 -31.65 -22.33
N ASN A 54 -14.09 -32.11 -21.07
CA ASN A 54 -12.84 -32.37 -20.32
C ASN A 54 -11.84 -31.19 -20.29
N ARG A 55 -12.33 -29.96 -20.34
CA ARG A 55 -11.48 -28.76 -20.35
C ARG A 55 -10.87 -28.51 -18.95
N PRO A 56 -9.53 -28.50 -18.81
CA PRO A 56 -8.88 -28.24 -17.53
C PRO A 56 -9.24 -26.87 -16.94
N ILE A 57 -9.38 -26.83 -15.62
CA ILE A 57 -9.52 -25.61 -14.83
C ILE A 57 -8.56 -25.67 -13.63
N SER A 58 -8.14 -24.49 -13.14
CA SER A 58 -7.31 -24.35 -11.95
C SER A 58 -7.84 -23.21 -11.07
N PRO A 59 -7.61 -23.24 -9.75
CA PRO A 59 -8.04 -22.17 -8.85
C PRO A 59 -7.20 -20.90 -9.07
N CYS A 60 -7.85 -19.74 -8.99
CA CYS A 60 -7.17 -18.45 -9.06
C CYS A 60 -6.52 -18.06 -7.71
N SER A 61 -5.41 -17.32 -7.76
CA SER A 61 -4.63 -16.88 -6.58
C SER A 61 -5.17 -15.62 -5.87
N LEU A 62 -6.49 -15.37 -5.95
CA LEU A 62 -7.10 -14.15 -5.39
C LEU A 62 -7.23 -14.22 -3.86
N GLN A 63 -6.51 -13.36 -3.13
CA GLN A 63 -6.64 -13.23 -1.68
C GLN A 63 -7.81 -12.29 -1.31
N ILE A 64 -8.90 -12.84 -0.76
CA ILE A 64 -9.96 -12.08 -0.11
C ILE A 64 -9.45 -11.59 1.26
N VAL A 65 -9.67 -10.31 1.59
CA VAL A 65 -9.22 -9.67 2.85
C VAL A 65 -10.39 -9.37 3.77
N LYS A 66 -11.55 -9.03 3.20
CA LYS A 66 -12.78 -8.73 3.94
C LYS A 66 -14.00 -9.07 3.08
N THR A 67 -15.14 -9.32 3.70
CA THR A 67 -16.45 -9.37 3.04
C THR A 67 -17.38 -8.33 3.67
N TYR A 68 -18.40 -7.89 2.94
CA TYR A 68 -19.45 -7.02 3.46
C TYR A 68 -20.80 -7.34 2.82
N SER A 69 -21.89 -7.13 3.56
CA SER A 69 -23.24 -7.25 3.00
C SER A 69 -23.62 -5.96 2.26
N SER A 70 -24.28 -6.10 1.10
CA SER A 70 -24.72 -4.99 0.27
C SER A 70 -25.86 -5.43 -0.63
N VAL A 71 -27.07 -4.94 -0.30
CA VAL A 71 -28.37 -5.12 -0.99
C VAL A 71 -28.51 -6.49 -1.66
N GLY A 72 -29.00 -7.47 -0.91
CA GLY A 72 -29.28 -8.82 -1.39
C GLY A 72 -28.06 -9.73 -1.62
N SER A 73 -26.84 -9.29 -1.29
CA SER A 73 -25.62 -10.08 -1.55
C SER A 73 -24.50 -9.83 -0.55
N ILE A 74 -23.61 -10.81 -0.40
CA ILE A 74 -22.29 -10.65 0.22
C ILE A 74 -21.29 -10.31 -0.89
N ARG A 75 -20.55 -9.21 -0.73
CA ARG A 75 -19.53 -8.75 -1.69
C ARG A 75 -18.13 -8.93 -1.10
N PRO A 76 -17.19 -9.60 -1.79
CA PRO A 76 -15.82 -9.76 -1.34
C PRO A 76 -14.97 -8.51 -1.64
N VAL A 77 -14.01 -8.24 -0.76
CA VAL A 77 -12.96 -7.22 -0.93
C VAL A 77 -11.63 -7.96 -1.10
N VAL A 78 -11.07 -7.88 -2.30
CA VAL A 78 -9.82 -8.57 -2.68
C VAL A 78 -8.62 -7.68 -2.40
N LYS A 79 -7.50 -8.30 -2.02
CA LYS A 79 -6.20 -7.61 -1.83
C LYS A 79 -5.70 -7.03 -3.14
N SER A 80 -5.43 -5.74 -3.17
CA SER A 80 -4.75 -5.10 -4.29
C SER A 80 -3.22 -5.15 -4.12
N GLY A 81 -2.49 -5.26 -5.22
CA GLY A 81 -1.03 -5.07 -5.27
C GLY A 81 -0.59 -3.60 -5.38
N LEU A 82 -1.54 -2.66 -5.48
CA LEU A 82 -1.25 -1.24 -5.69
C LEU A 82 -0.70 -0.56 -4.43
N LYS A 83 0.45 0.11 -4.56
CA LYS A 83 1.06 0.91 -3.49
C LYS A 83 0.37 2.28 -3.40
N ILE A 84 -0.67 2.38 -2.58
CA ILE A 84 -1.37 3.66 -2.33
C ILE A 84 -0.42 4.61 -1.57
N LYS A 85 -0.28 5.84 -2.07
CA LYS A 85 0.61 6.90 -1.52
C LYS A 85 -0.16 7.98 -0.77
N ASN A 86 -1.37 8.32 -1.23
CA ASN A 86 -2.26 9.30 -0.60
C ASN A 86 -3.72 9.05 -1.06
N MET A 87 -4.66 9.86 -0.59
CA MET A 87 -6.06 9.88 -1.03
C MET A 87 -6.48 11.32 -1.34
N ILE A 88 -7.33 11.52 -2.35
CA ILE A 88 -7.92 12.81 -2.72
C ILE A 88 -9.45 12.71 -2.73
N THR A 89 -10.12 13.68 -2.10
CA THR A 89 -11.58 13.71 -1.96
C THR A 89 -12.17 14.66 -3.00
N VAL A 90 -12.29 14.19 -4.24
CA VAL A 90 -12.92 14.90 -5.37
C VAL A 90 -13.99 13.98 -5.93
N SER A 91 -15.26 14.32 -5.73
CA SER A 91 -16.41 13.46 -6.03
C SER A 91 -16.21 12.04 -5.46
N GLY A 92 -16.06 11.97 -4.14
CA GLY A 92 -15.73 10.76 -3.38
C GLY A 92 -14.22 10.57 -3.14
N ASN A 93 -13.89 9.55 -2.36
CA ASN A 93 -12.51 9.20 -1.97
C ASN A 93 -11.79 8.44 -3.09
N ARG A 94 -10.77 9.06 -3.70
CA ARG A 94 -9.98 8.47 -4.80
C ARG A 94 -8.54 8.20 -4.34
N PRO A 95 -8.02 6.96 -4.45
CA PRO A 95 -6.65 6.67 -4.06
C PRO A 95 -5.65 7.20 -5.08
N ILE A 96 -4.57 7.82 -4.60
CA ILE A 96 -3.40 8.19 -5.39
C ILE A 96 -2.38 7.05 -5.24
N VAL A 97 -2.06 6.37 -6.33
CA VAL A 97 -1.10 5.24 -6.36
C VAL A 97 0.31 5.76 -6.66
N ALA A 98 1.33 5.15 -6.06
CA ALA A 98 2.73 5.41 -6.38
C ALA A 98 3.06 4.96 -7.82
N SER A 99 3.57 5.90 -8.64
CA SER A 99 4.23 5.54 -9.89
C SER A 99 5.62 4.93 -9.62
N GLY A 100 6.06 4.01 -10.49
CA GLY A 100 7.43 3.50 -10.50
C GLY A 100 8.41 4.33 -11.33
N LEU A 101 7.94 5.39 -12.01
CA LEU A 101 8.75 6.21 -12.91
C LEU A 101 9.72 7.11 -12.14
N LYS A 102 10.98 7.15 -12.58
CA LYS A 102 11.97 8.15 -12.16
C LYS A 102 11.74 9.45 -12.95
N ILE A 103 11.13 10.44 -12.31
CA ILE A 103 10.91 11.78 -12.88
C ILE A 103 12.17 12.61 -12.63
N SER A 104 12.75 13.20 -13.68
CA SER A 104 13.92 14.08 -13.58
C SER A 104 13.52 15.54 -13.37
N GLN A 105 12.42 15.98 -13.98
CA GLN A 105 11.94 17.35 -13.93
C GLN A 105 10.41 17.42 -14.04
N GLU A 106 9.80 18.43 -13.44
CA GLU A 106 8.37 18.74 -13.58
C GLU A 106 8.21 20.20 -14.05
N TYR A 107 7.65 20.39 -15.24
CA TYR A 107 7.28 21.73 -15.72
C TYR A 107 5.86 22.06 -15.25
N LYS A 108 5.65 23.28 -14.70
CA LYS A 108 4.35 23.71 -14.13
C LYS A 108 3.64 24.83 -14.91
N ILE A 109 4.31 25.38 -15.93
CA ILE A 109 3.82 26.54 -16.72
C ILE A 109 2.52 26.22 -17.47
N MET A 110 2.28 24.95 -17.83
CA MET A 110 1.04 24.49 -18.48
C MET A 110 0.49 23.24 -17.76
N GLY A 111 0.23 23.39 -16.47
CA GLY A 111 -0.13 22.28 -15.56
C GLY A 111 1.05 21.37 -15.24
N ASN A 112 0.82 20.37 -14.40
CA ASN A 112 1.87 19.46 -13.91
C ASN A 112 2.30 18.47 -15.02
N ARG A 113 3.44 18.74 -15.67
CA ARG A 113 4.00 17.92 -16.74
C ARG A 113 5.32 17.29 -16.30
N PRO A 114 5.32 16.05 -15.79
CA PRO A 114 6.54 15.33 -15.42
C PRO A 114 7.28 14.84 -16.66
N VAL A 115 8.61 14.88 -16.60
CA VAL A 115 9.53 14.46 -17.66
C VAL A 115 10.53 13.46 -17.07
N ALA A 116 10.88 12.42 -17.82
CA ALA A 116 11.88 11.41 -17.46
C ALA A 116 13.28 11.85 -17.95
N SER A 117 14.34 11.19 -17.48
CA SER A 117 15.67 11.43 -18.07
C SER A 117 15.77 10.80 -19.46
N ASN A 118 16.39 11.53 -20.40
CA ASN A 118 16.79 11.00 -21.71
C ASN A 118 18.19 10.35 -21.68
N GLN A 119 18.82 10.25 -20.51
CA GLN A 119 20.10 9.55 -20.36
C GLN A 119 19.90 8.05 -20.51
N ILE A 120 20.53 7.48 -21.53
CA ILE A 120 20.73 6.04 -21.73
C ILE A 120 21.91 5.61 -20.84
N ASP A 121 21.86 4.41 -20.25
CA ASP A 121 22.78 3.99 -19.19
C ASP A 121 24.27 3.99 -19.60
N ASP A 122 24.67 3.14 -20.55
CA ASP A 122 25.99 3.16 -21.19
C ASP A 122 25.86 2.95 -22.71
N PRO A 123 26.16 3.96 -23.55
CA PRO A 123 26.13 3.80 -25.00
C PRO A 123 27.24 2.88 -25.52
N VAL A 124 28.37 2.72 -24.81
CA VAL A 124 29.49 1.87 -25.26
C VAL A 124 29.11 0.40 -25.16
N LEU A 125 28.60 -0.04 -24.00
CA LEU A 125 28.00 -1.36 -23.83
C LEU A 125 26.86 -1.61 -24.84
N LEU A 126 25.99 -0.61 -25.06
CA LEU A 126 24.83 -0.79 -25.94
C LEU A 126 25.20 -0.90 -27.43
N MET A 127 26.25 -0.20 -27.87
CA MET A 127 26.80 -0.35 -29.23
C MET A 127 27.47 -1.72 -29.46
N GLY A 128 27.92 -2.40 -28.40
CA GLY A 128 28.46 -3.76 -28.48
C GLY A 128 27.44 -4.87 -28.81
N TYR A 129 26.16 -4.53 -28.96
CA TYR A 129 25.08 -5.44 -29.36
C TYR A 129 24.47 -5.10 -30.74
N LEU A 130 25.16 -4.26 -31.52
CA LEU A 130 24.80 -3.96 -32.91
C LEU A 130 25.79 -4.68 -33.84
N ASP A 131 25.25 -5.53 -34.72
CA ASP A 131 25.93 -6.33 -35.74
C ASP A 131 25.70 -5.68 -37.13
#